data_AF-A0A838R3H3-F1
#
_entry.id   AF-A0A838R3H3-F1
#
_cell.length_a   1.000
_cell.length_b   1.000
_cell.length_c   1.000
_cell.angle_alpha   90.00
_cell.angle_beta   90.00
_cell.angle_gamma   90.00
#
_symmetry.space_group_name_H-M   'P 1'
#
loop_
_entity.id
_entity.type
_entity.pdbx_description
1 polymer ?
#
loop_
_entity_poly.entity_id
_entity_poly.type
_entity_poly.pdbx_seq_one_letter_code
_entity_poly.pdbx_strand_id
1 'polypeptide(L)'
;EQAVGLAVRLPNWQYPVVCHTETGQLSYDNYGGAWGDPARLDEFLQAYAIEKASLEARKQGYAVTEQQLAGGAVKLTVHVGGSA
;
A
#
# COMPACT_ATOMS: atom_id res chain seq x y z
N GLU A 1 3.31 23.64 4.12
CA GLU A 1 4.58 22.93 3.81
C GLU A 1 4.61 22.59 2.32
N GLN A 2 5.77 22.45 1.68
CA GLN A 2 5.90 22.03 0.27
C GLN A 2 6.62 20.68 0.23
N ALA A 3 6.13 19.75 -0.59
CA ALA A 3 6.74 18.43 -0.79
C ALA A 3 6.88 18.14 -2.29
N VAL A 4 7.97 17.49 -2.69
CA VAL A 4 8.27 17.11 -4.07
C VAL A 4 8.39 15.59 -4.14
N GLY A 5 7.65 14.96 -5.05
CA GLY A 5 7.62 13.51 -5.21
C GLY A 5 6.47 13.08 -6.12
N LEU A 6 6.15 11.78 -6.12
CA LEU A 6 5.02 11.25 -6.88
C LEU A 6 3.70 11.59 -6.18
N ALA A 7 2.86 12.41 -6.81
CA ALA A 7 1.57 12.77 -6.26
C ALA A 7 0.49 11.70 -6.58
N VAL A 8 -0.14 11.16 -5.56
CA VAL A 8 -1.26 10.21 -5.65
C VAL A 8 -2.52 10.85 -5.08
N ARG A 9 -3.60 10.88 -5.86
CA ARG A 9 -4.89 11.44 -5.42
C ARG A 9 -5.79 10.33 -4.89
N LEU A 10 -6.06 10.36 -3.59
CA LEU A 10 -7.02 9.46 -2.95
C LEU A 10 -8.45 9.97 -3.15
N PRO A 11 -9.47 9.07 -3.15
CA PRO A 11 -10.87 9.47 -3.29
C PRO A 11 -11.29 10.47 -2.23
N ASN A 12 -11.91 11.57 -2.65
CA ASN A 12 -12.43 12.64 -1.77
C ASN A 12 -11.38 13.34 -0.89
N TRP A 13 -10.09 13.17 -1.15
CA TRP A 13 -9.04 13.93 -0.49
C TRP A 13 -8.83 15.29 -1.18
N GLN A 14 -8.74 16.34 -0.38
CA GLN A 14 -8.53 17.71 -0.87
C GLN A 14 -7.15 17.87 -1.49
N TYR A 15 -6.13 17.33 -0.81
CA TYR A 15 -4.74 17.37 -1.23
C TYR A 15 -4.23 15.98 -1.56
N PRO A 16 -3.35 15.83 -2.57
CA PRO A 16 -2.74 14.54 -2.88
C PRO A 16 -1.78 14.11 -1.77
N VAL A 17 -1.60 12.80 -1.65
CA VAL A 17 -0.49 12.21 -0.91
C VAL A 17 0.75 12.26 -1.80
N VAL A 18 1.86 12.76 -1.28
CA VAL A 18 3.14 12.79 -2.00
C VAL A 18 4.00 11.63 -1.54
N CYS A 19 4.30 10.72 -2.45
CA CYS A 19 5.14 9.55 -2.22
C CYS A 19 6.60 9.85 -2.57
N HIS A 20 7.49 9.70 -1.59
CA HIS A 20 8.94 9.78 -1.77
C HIS A 20 9.47 8.39 -2.15
N THR A 21 9.49 8.08 -3.45
CA THR A 21 9.74 6.71 -3.95
C THR A 21 11.12 6.14 -3.60
N GLU A 22 12.10 7.00 -3.31
CA GLU A 22 13.45 6.59 -2.90
C GLU A 22 13.50 6.15 -1.43
N THR A 23 12.72 6.79 -0.55
CA THR A 23 12.76 6.55 0.89
C THR A 23 11.57 5.73 1.40
N GLY A 24 10.49 5.65 0.61
CA GLY A 24 9.22 5.05 1.01
C GLY A 24 8.38 5.92 1.96
N GLN A 25 8.78 7.18 2.20
CA GLN A 25 8.03 8.10 3.07
C GLN A 25 6.85 8.71 2.33
N LEU A 26 5.80 9.06 3.08
CA LEU A 26 4.62 9.76 2.59
C LEU A 26 4.51 11.13 3.25
N SER A 27 4.26 12.16 2.46
CA SER A 27 3.87 13.49 2.95
C SER A 27 2.41 13.74 2.59
N TYR A 28 1.60 14.07 3.58
CA TYR A 28 0.19 14.36 3.39
C TYR A 28 -0.34 15.25 4.51
N ASP A 29 -1.44 15.93 4.23
CA ASP A 29 -2.18 16.71 5.22
C ASP A 29 -3.68 16.42 5.02
N ASN A 30 -4.27 15.77 6.01
CA ASN A 30 -5.70 15.50 6.04
C ASN A 30 -6.42 16.30 7.12
N TYR A 31 -5.75 17.24 7.81
CA TYR A 31 -6.28 18.05 8.91
C TYR A 31 -7.14 17.24 9.89
N GLY A 32 -6.54 16.21 10.50
CA GLY A 32 -7.23 15.34 11.46
C GLY A 32 -8.40 14.54 10.85
N GLY A 33 -8.45 14.41 9.53
CA GLY A 33 -9.52 13.72 8.79
C GLY A 33 -10.50 14.66 8.06
N ALA A 34 -10.45 15.97 8.30
CA ALA A 34 -11.38 16.91 7.67
C ALA A 34 -11.17 17.06 6.15
N TRP A 35 -9.96 16.81 5.66
CA TRP A 35 -9.57 16.98 4.26
C TRP A 35 -9.33 15.66 3.53
N GLY A 36 -9.67 14.55 4.18
CA GLY A 36 -9.50 13.22 3.64
C GLY A 36 -9.67 12.16 4.71
N ASP A 37 -10.49 11.15 4.43
CA ASP A 37 -10.70 10.02 5.31
C ASP A 37 -9.39 9.20 5.42
N PRO A 38 -8.81 9.04 6.64
CA PRO A 38 -7.63 8.21 6.87
C PRO A 38 -7.76 6.78 6.32
N ALA A 39 -8.97 6.21 6.31
CA ALA A 39 -9.18 4.84 5.82
C ALA A 39 -8.77 4.68 4.35
N ARG A 40 -8.87 5.74 3.53
CA ARG A 40 -8.40 5.71 2.13
C ARG A 40 -6.88 5.62 2.02
N LEU A 41 -6.16 6.21 2.97
CA LEU A 41 -4.71 6.07 3.05
C LEU A 41 -4.35 4.65 3.49
N ASP A 42 -5.07 4.09 4.45
CA ASP A 42 -4.86 2.72 4.91
C ASP A 42 -5.12 1.69 3.80
N GLU A 43 -6.19 1.85 3.01
CA GLU A 43 -6.47 1.05 1.82
C GLU A 43 -5.32 1.12 0.80
N PHE A 44 -4.80 2.32 0.54
CA PHE A 44 -3.67 2.54 -0.36
C PHE A 44 -2.39 1.83 0.13
N LEU A 45 -2.08 1.97 1.43
CA LEU A 45 -0.95 1.32 2.07
C LEU A 45 -1.07 -0.21 2.05
N GLN A 46 -2.27 -0.74 2.30
CA GLN A 46 -2.54 -2.16 2.24
C GLN A 46 -2.30 -2.71 0.82
N ALA A 47 -2.80 -2.03 -0.21
CA ALA A 47 -2.55 -2.40 -1.60
C ALA A 47 -1.06 -2.39 -1.95
N TYR A 48 -0.33 -1.35 -1.53
CA TYR A 48 1.12 -1.29 -1.71
C TYR A 48 1.84 -2.45 -1.01
N ALA A 49 1.46 -2.78 0.23
CA ALA A 49 2.04 -3.89 0.98
C ALA A 49 1.81 -5.23 0.28
N ILE A 50 0.61 -5.45 -0.29
CA ILE A 50 0.28 -6.65 -1.06
C ILE A 50 1.18 -6.78 -2.28
N GLU A 51 1.30 -5.70 -3.07
CA GLU A 51 2.12 -5.71 -4.26
C GLU A 51 3.61 -5.87 -3.94
N LYS A 52 4.11 -5.17 -2.92
CA LYS A 52 5.52 -5.27 -2.53
C LYS A 52 5.88 -6.66 -2.01
N ALA A 53 5.03 -7.26 -1.17
CA ALA A 53 5.23 -8.62 -0.68
C ALA A 53 5.18 -9.65 -1.83
N SER A 54 4.21 -9.51 -2.73
CA SER A 54 4.06 -10.38 -3.90
C SER A 54 5.23 -10.26 -4.86
N LEU A 55 5.72 -9.04 -5.11
CA LEU A 55 6.91 -8.80 -5.93
C LEU A 55 8.15 -9.46 -5.33
N GLU A 56 8.34 -9.38 -4.01
CA GLU A 56 9.50 -9.96 -3.36
C GLU A 56 9.48 -11.49 -3.37
N ALA A 57 8.30 -12.10 -3.20
CA ALA A 57 8.12 -13.54 -3.36
C ALA A 57 8.40 -14.00 -4.80
N ARG A 58 7.87 -13.26 -5.80
CA ARG A 58 8.11 -13.57 -7.23
C ARG A 58 9.58 -13.49 -7.61
N LYS A 59 10.33 -12.51 -7.07
CA LYS A 59 11.79 -12.41 -7.28
C LYS A 59 12.54 -13.64 -6.79
N GLN A 60 12.02 -14.32 -5.77
CA GLN A 60 12.58 -15.57 -5.24
C GLN A 60 12.04 -16.83 -5.94
N GLY A 61 11.20 -16.67 -6.97
CA GLY A 61 10.58 -17.79 -7.69
C GLY A 61 9.38 -18.41 -6.98
N TYR A 62 8.85 -17.78 -5.93
CA TYR A 62 7.70 -18.28 -5.20
C TYR A 62 6.37 -17.82 -5.81
N ALA A 63 5.38 -18.71 -5.79
CA ALA A 63 4.01 -18.35 -6.11
C ALA A 63 3.32 -17.72 -4.89
N VAL A 64 2.35 -16.84 -5.13
CA VAL A 64 1.57 -16.18 -4.06
C VAL A 64 0.09 -16.32 -4.36
N THR A 65 -0.70 -16.67 -3.35
CA THR A 65 -2.15 -16.64 -3.42
C THR A 65 -2.71 -15.62 -2.43
N GLU A 66 -3.61 -14.77 -2.91
CA GLU A 66 -4.30 -13.75 -2.14
C GLU A 66 -5.71 -14.20 -1.75
N GLN A 67 -6.11 -13.92 -0.51
CA GLN A 67 -7.46 -14.14 -0.03
C GLN A 67 -7.94 -12.91 0.74
N GLN A 68 -9.05 -12.32 0.30
CA GLN A 68 -9.76 -11.31 1.08
C GLN A 68 -10.47 -11.95 2.28
N LEU A 69 -10.37 -11.31 3.43
CA LEU A 69 -11.00 -11.72 4.68
C LEU A 69 -12.16 -10.79 5.04
N ALA A 70 -13.00 -11.26 5.96
CA ALA A 70 -14.03 -10.41 6.56
C ALA A 70 -13.39 -9.18 7.22
N GLY A 71 -14.00 -8.01 7.06
CA GLY A 71 -13.50 -6.76 7.63
C GLY A 71 -12.38 -6.08 6.84
N GLY A 72 -12.08 -6.52 5.60
CA GLY A 72 -11.16 -5.83 4.69
C GLY A 72 -9.69 -6.20 4.86
N ALA A 73 -9.36 -7.15 5.75
CA ALA A 73 -8.01 -7.70 5.82
C ALA A 73 -7.71 -8.59 4.60
N VAL A 74 -6.44 -8.71 4.24
CA VAL A 74 -5.97 -9.56 3.14
C VAL A 74 -4.93 -10.55 3.68
N LYS A 75 -5.11 -11.83 3.36
CA LYS A 75 -4.13 -12.88 3.63
C LYS A 75 -3.36 -13.19 2.35
N LEU A 76 -2.04 -13.04 2.42
CA LEU A 76 -1.12 -13.52 1.39
C LEU A 76 -0.49 -14.83 1.85
N THR A 77 -0.53 -15.84 0.99
CA THR A 77 0.14 -17.13 1.22
C THR A 77 1.24 -17.29 0.18
N VAL A 78 2.49 -17.38 0.64
CA VAL A 78 3.67 -17.60 -0.21
C VAL A 78 3.94 -19.11 -0.27
N HIS A 79 3.95 -19.65 -1.48
CA HIS A 79 4.24 -21.06 -1.75
C HIS A 79 5.73 -21.22 -2.00
N VAL A 80 6.46 -21.49 -0.92
CA VAL A 80 7.89 -21.81 -0.98
C VAL A 80 7.99 -23.29 -1.36
N GLY A 81 8.46 -23.57 -2.58
CA GLY A 81 8.66 -24.94 -3.04
C GLY A 81 9.66 -25.67 -2.14
N GLY A 82 9.20 -26.64 -1.38
CA GLY A 82 10.06 -27.62 -0.73
C GLY A 82 10.42 -28.69 -1.75
N SER A 83 11.70 -28.82 -2.07
CA SER A 83 12.23 -30.11 -2.52
C SER A 83 11.82 -31.16 -1.48
N ALA A 84 11.07 -32.17 -1.91
CA ALA A 84 10.73 -33.33 -1.10
C ALA A 84 12.00 -34.10 -0.68
#